data_AF-A0A0F9JL96-F1
#
_entry.id   AF-A0A0F9JL96-F1
#
_cell.length_a   1.000
_cell.length_b   1.000
_cell.length_c   1.000
_cell.angle_alpha   90.00
_cell.angle_beta   90.00
_cell.angle_gamma   90.00
#
_symmetry.space_group_name_H-M   'P 1'
#
loop_
_entity.id
_entity.type
_entity.pdbx_description
1 polymer ?
#
loop_
_entity_poly.entity_id
_entity_poly.type
_entity_poly.pdbx_seq_one_letter_code
_entity_poly.pdbx_strand_id
1 'polypeptide(L)' 'MTDLMIIELFENGKWVEKSFGEIKIDDKFRMLYPDTKDLFIGDNNKTEFIASSEPYENEDGILTVDIGVL' A
#
# COMPACT_ATOMS: atom_id res chain seq x y z
N MET A 1 2.31 -16.10 -5.79
CA MET A 1 1.70 -15.36 -4.68
C MET A 1 0.53 -14.62 -5.26
N THR A 2 -0.67 -14.79 -4.69
CA THR A 2 -1.83 -13.98 -5.07
C THR A 2 -1.77 -12.74 -4.19
N ASP A 3 -1.54 -11.57 -4.78
CA ASP A 3 -1.57 -10.34 -4.01
C ASP A 3 -2.97 -10.16 -3.43
N LEU A 4 -3.05 -10.05 -2.10
CA LEU A 4 -4.32 -10.00 -1.37
C LEU A 4 -5.06 -8.66 -1.58
N MET A 5 -4.33 -7.63 -2.02
CA MET A 5 -4.81 -6.27 -2.22
C MET A 5 -4.16 -5.68 -3.47
N ILE A 6 -4.88 -4.77 -4.13
CA ILE A 6 -4.31 -3.95 -5.20
C ILE A 6 -3.64 -2.74 -4.57
N ILE A 7 -2.42 -2.44 -5.00
CA ILE A 7 -1.69 -1.24 -4.57
C ILE A 7 -1.69 -0.24 -5.70
N GLU A 8 -2.00 1.01 -5.39
CA GLU A 8 -1.79 2.13 -6.30
C GLU A 8 -0.86 3.16 -5.67
N LEU A 9 0.20 3.54 -6.40
CA LEU A 9 1.11 4.63 -6.03
C LEU A 9 0.62 5.96 -6.61
N PHE A 10 0.81 7.04 -5.86
CA PHE A 10 0.51 8.39 -6.32
C PHE A 10 1.71 9.00 -7.03
N GLU A 11 1.76 8.85 -8.35
CA GLU A 11 2.84 9.32 -9.21
C GLU A 11 2.33 10.42 -10.15
N ASN A 12 3.02 11.56 -10.21
CA ASN A 12 2.71 12.66 -11.14
C ASN A 12 1.24 13.13 -11.10
N GLY A 13 0.64 13.15 -9.90
CA GLY A 13 -0.74 13.60 -9.70
C GLY A 13 -1.81 12.55 -10.03
N LYS A 14 -1.43 11.27 -10.23
CA LYS A 14 -2.35 10.18 -10.59
C LYS A 14 -2.04 8.93 -9.76
N TRP A 15 -3.07 8.11 -9.57
CA TRP A 15 -2.93 6.79 -8.99
C TRP A 15 -2.59 5.78 -10.08
N VAL A 16 -1.52 5.01 -9.87
CA VAL A 16 -1.01 4.01 -10.82
C VAL A 16 -0.91 2.68 -10.10
N GLU A 17 -1.57 1.65 -10.64
CA GLU A 17 -1.50 0.28 -10.10
C GLU A 17 -0.08 -0.26 -10.18
N LYS A 18 0.40 -0.82 -9.07
CA LYS A 18 1.77 -1.28 -8.87
C LYS A 18 1.80 -2.54 -8.02
N SER A 19 2.90 -3.27 -8.11
CA SER A 19 3.16 -4.41 -7.24
C SER A 19 3.49 -3.91 -5.83
N PHE A 20 3.09 -4.63 -4.78
CA PHE A 20 3.42 -4.24 -3.40
C PHE A 20 4.94 -4.09 -3.18
N GLY A 21 5.75 -4.96 -3.80
CA GLY A 21 7.21 -4.89 -3.76
C GLY A 21 7.85 -3.70 -4.49
N GLU A 22 7.06 -2.89 -5.20
CA GLU A 22 7.56 -1.65 -5.84
C GLU A 22 7.44 -0.42 -4.95
N ILE A 23 6.76 -0.52 -3.80
CA ILE A 23 6.66 0.59 -2.83
C ILE A 23 8.05 0.96 -2.32
N LYS A 24 8.34 2.26 -2.27
CA LYS A 24 9.57 2.81 -1.68
C LYS A 24 9.25 3.72 -0.50
N ILE A 25 10.26 4.01 0.30
CA ILE A 25 10.17 5.02 1.35
C ILE A 25 9.69 6.35 0.76
N ASP A 26 8.81 7.02 1.48
CA ASP A 26 8.13 8.27 1.12
C ASP A 26 7.10 8.16 -0.02
N ASP A 27 6.91 6.98 -0.61
CA ASP A 27 5.83 6.80 -1.58
C ASP A 27 4.47 6.98 -0.91
N LYS A 28 3.64 7.81 -1.55
CA LYS A 28 2.23 7.89 -1.22
C LYS A 28 1.49 6.80 -1.95
N PHE A 29 0.79 5.94 -1.22
CA PHE A 29 0.06 4.81 -1.78
C PHE A 29 -1.34 4.68 -1.20
N ARG A 30 -2.19 3.91 -1.88
CA ARG A 30 -3.49 3.46 -1.38
C ARG A 30 -3.68 2.00 -1.74
N MET A 31 -4.55 1.34 -0.99
CA MET A 31 -4.86 -0.07 -1.20
C MET A 31 -6.33 -0.22 -1.58
N LEU A 32 -6.64 -1.17 -2.46
CA LEU A 32 -7.99 -1.46 -2.91
C LEU A 32 -8.27 -2.96 -2.79
N TYR A 33 -9.53 -3.29 -2.46
CA TYR A 33 -9.97 -4.68 -2.47
C TYR A 33 -9.98 -5.21 -3.92
N PRO A 34 -9.41 -6.39 -4.20
CA PRO A 34 -9.29 -6.90 -5.56
C PRO A 34 -10.65 -7.12 -6.24
N ASP A 35 -11.64 -7.54 -5.47
CA ASP A 35 -12.96 -7.91 -5.98
C ASP A 35 -13.87 -6.70 -6.25
N THR A 36 -13.94 -5.77 -5.29
CA THR A 36 -14.85 -4.60 -5.41
C THR A 36 -14.18 -3.36 -5.98
N LYS A 37 -12.84 -3.31 -5.96
CA LYS A 37 -12.03 -2.11 -6.22
C LYS A 37 -12.38 -0.95 -5.28
N ASP A 38 -12.99 -1.23 -4.12
CA ASP A 38 -13.20 -0.21 -3.08
C ASP A 38 -11.90 0.09 -2.35
N LEU A 39 -11.79 1.31 -1.82
CA LEU A 39 -10.65 1.72 -1.00
C LEU A 39 -10.61 0.92 0.30
N PHE A 40 -9.43 0.42 0.63
CA PHE A 40 -9.14 -0.06 1.97
C PHE A 40 -9.13 1.12 2.94
N ILE A 41 -9.89 0.99 4.01
CA ILE A 41 -9.94 1.96 5.10
C ILE A 41 -9.05 1.41 6.21
N GLY A 42 -7.88 2.00 6.38
CA GLY A 42 -6.97 1.66 7.47
C GLY A 42 -7.38 2.31 8.78
N ASP A 43 -6.54 2.11 9.79
CA ASP A 43 -6.75 2.69 11.11
C ASP A 43 -6.81 4.22 11.03
N ASN A 44 -7.72 4.81 11.80
CA ASN A 44 -8.05 6.25 11.80
C ASN A 44 -8.83 6.75 10.57
N ASN A 45 -9.58 5.88 9.87
CA ASN A 45 -10.37 6.23 8.67
C ASN A 45 -9.51 6.81 7.52
N LYS A 46 -8.21 6.53 7.49
CA LYS A 46 -7.32 6.94 6.40
C LYS A 46 -7.39 5.90 5.27
N THR A 47 -7.45 6.38 4.03
CA THR A 47 -7.43 5.55 2.80
C THR A 47 -6.14 5.76 1.99
N GLU A 48 -5.29 6.67 2.44
CA GLU A 48 -4.03 7.05 1.81
C GLU A 48 -2.94 6.97 2.86
N PHE A 49 -1.80 6.40 2.48
CA PHE A 49 -0.69 6.09 3.37
C PHE A 49 0.60 6.61 2.76
N ILE A 50 1.58 6.89 3.63
CA ILE A 50 2.96 7.19 3.23
C ILE A 50 3.82 6.05 3.75
N ALA A 51 4.58 5.41 2.87
CA ALA A 51 5.49 4.35 3.28
C ALA A 51 6.65 4.92 4.09
N SER A 52 6.88 4.40 5.29
CA SER A 52 8.04 4.74 6.13
C SER A 52 9.17 3.70 6.05
N SER A 53 8.94 2.59 5.36
CA SER A 53 9.94 1.55 5.07
C SER A 53 9.81 1.06 3.63
N GLU A 54 10.84 0.36 3.16
CA GLU A 54 10.67 -0.54 2.01
C GLU A 54 9.86 -1.78 2.43
N PRO A 55 9.19 -2.47 1.50
CA PRO A 55 8.51 -3.74 1.77
C PRO A 55 9.46 -4.80 2.34
N TYR A 56 9.02 -5.50 3.38
CA TYR A 56 9.76 -6.59 4.01
C TYR A 56 8.82 -7.75 4.38
N GLU A 57 9.38 -8.94 4.52
CA GLU A 57 8.65 -10.10 5.04
C GLU A 57 8.74 -10.08 6.58
N ASN A 58 7.59 -10.06 7.27
CA ASN A 58 7.55 -10.08 8.72
C ASN A 58 7.78 -11.50 9.29
N GLU A 59 7.74 -11.65 10.61
CA GLU A 59 7.99 -12.95 11.29
C GLU A 59 7.01 -14.07 10.88
N ASP A 60 5.83 -13.71 10.37
CA ASP A 60 4.79 -14.63 9.90
C ASP A 60 4.90 -14.95 8.40
N GLY A 61 5.91 -14.45 7.71
CA GLY A 61 6.08 -14.64 6.28
C GLY A 61 5.17 -13.74 5.42
N ILE A 62 4.63 -12.66 6.00
CA ILE A 62 3.70 -11.75 5.33
C ILE A 62 4.46 -10.53 4.82
N LEU A 63 4.28 -10.23 3.52
CA LEU A 63 4.82 -9.02 2.92
C LEU A 63 4.14 -7.78 3.53
N THR A 64 4.93 -6.94 4.17
CA THR A 64 4.52 -5.85 5.04
C THR A 64 5.27 -4.57 4.67
N VAL A 65 4.67 -3.42 4.92
CA VAL A 65 5.32 -2.11 4.82
C VAL A 65 4.93 -1.28 6.04
N ASP A 66 5.88 -0.56 6.63
CA ASP A 66 5.58 0.38 7.70
C ASP A 66 4.96 1.65 7.11
N ILE A 67 3.95 2.19 7.81
CA ILE A 67 3.27 3.42 7.40
C ILE A 67 3.62 4.58 8.34
N GLY A 68 4.03 5.70 7.75
CA GLY A 68 4.20 6.97 8.44
C GLY A 68 2.85 7.63 8.69
N VAL A 69 2.67 8.17 9.90
CA VAL A 69 1.53 9.04 10.20
C VAL A 69 1.79 10.42 9.61
N LEU A 70 1.06 10.78 8.55
CA LEU A 70 0.85 12.19 8.14
C LEU A 70 0.18 12.98 9.27
#